data_AF-A0A0L0LMK8-F1
#
_entry.id   AF-A0A0L0LMK8-F1
#
_cell.length_a   1.000
_cell.length_b   1.000
_cell.length_c   1.000
_cell.angle_alpha   90.00
_cell.angle_beta   90.00
_cell.angle_gamma   90.00
#
_symmetry.space_group_name_H-M   'P 1'
#
loop_
_entity.id
_entity.type
_entity.pdbx_description
1 polymer ?
#
loop_
_entity_poly.entity_id
_entity_poly.type
_entity_poly.pdbx_seq_one_letter_code
_entity_poly.pdbx_strand_id
1 'polypeptide(L)'
;MINSSRGFTLLTAVILASVVLALGIALLDIAYKQIVLASTAKNSQYAFYAADTGLECGLYYDQQQAQFDYSELASNTISCNNGQSISLITPPNSSTQDSGAGVRTTSFDIPCTTGGSSVLAHVTITKATNGATVIYSTGYSSCDPSDARRIERGLKVTY
;
A
#
# COMPACT_ATOMS: atom_id res chain seq x y z
N MET A 1 36.50 -58.43 39.88
CA MET A 1 36.22 -57.00 40.09
C MET A 1 35.70 -56.41 38.79
N ILE A 2 34.39 -56.23 38.64
CA ILE A 2 33.80 -55.54 37.48
C ILE A 2 33.08 -54.31 38.02
N ASN A 3 33.70 -53.16 37.85
CA ASN A 3 33.17 -51.87 38.25
C ASN A 3 32.21 -51.38 37.15
N SER A 4 30.90 -51.50 37.38
CA SER A 4 29.87 -51.04 36.45
C SER A 4 29.37 -49.66 36.86
N SER A 5 29.99 -48.61 36.33
CA SER A 5 29.58 -47.21 36.51
C SER A 5 29.49 -46.50 35.15
N ARG A 6 28.68 -47.05 34.22
CA ARG A 6 28.57 -46.56 32.83
C ARG A 6 27.15 -46.46 32.25
N GLY A 7 26.16 -46.13 33.09
CA GLY A 7 24.75 -45.97 32.65
C GLY A 7 24.21 -44.52 32.60
N PHE A 8 24.87 -43.55 33.22
CA PHE A 8 24.32 -42.18 33.39
C PHE A 8 24.56 -41.26 32.19
N THR A 9 25.62 -41.47 31.42
CA THR A 9 26.04 -40.57 30.33
C THR A 9 25.02 -40.50 29.18
N LEU A 10 24.36 -41.61 28.85
CA LEU A 10 23.34 -41.66 27.80
C LEU A 10 22.09 -40.85 28.22
N LEU A 11 21.66 -40.98 29.47
CA LEU A 11 20.55 -40.21 30.01
C LEU A 11 20.84 -38.70 29.98
N THR A 12 22.03 -38.29 30.43
CA THR A 12 22.45 -36.88 30.41
C THR A 12 22.54 -36.33 28.99
N ALA A 13 23.05 -37.12 28.04
CA ALA A 13 23.12 -36.72 26.63
C ALA A 13 21.72 -36.49 26.03
N VAL A 14 20.75 -37.37 26.31
CA VAL A 14 19.36 -37.23 25.83
C VAL A 14 18.68 -36.00 26.44
N ILE A 15 18.88 -35.75 27.74
CA ILE A 15 18.33 -34.55 28.40
C ILE A 15 18.90 -33.28 27.76
N LEU A 16 20.22 -33.20 27.61
CA LEU A 16 20.87 -32.04 26.97
C LEU A 16 20.38 -31.85 25.53
N ALA A 17 20.28 -32.93 24.75
CA ALA A 17 19.76 -32.87 23.38
C ALA A 17 18.30 -32.36 23.34
N SER A 18 17.45 -32.81 24.27
CA SER A 18 16.05 -32.36 24.35
C SER A 18 15.91 -30.87 24.69
N VAL A 19 16.75 -30.36 25.60
CA VAL A 19 16.76 -28.93 25.98
C VAL A 19 17.25 -28.08 24.80
N VAL A 20 18.34 -28.47 24.15
CA VAL A 20 18.86 -27.76 22.98
C VAL A 20 17.85 -27.77 21.83
N LEU A 21 17.16 -28.88 21.60
CA LEU A 21 16.11 -28.97 20.59
C LEU A 21 14.91 -28.07 20.92
N ALA A 22 14.46 -28.04 22.18
CA ALA A 22 13.37 -27.17 22.62
C ALA A 22 13.71 -25.69 22.41
N LEU A 23 14.94 -25.29 22.75
CA LEU A 23 15.44 -23.93 22.48
C LEU A 23 15.51 -23.64 20.97
N GLY A 24 15.99 -24.59 20.17
CA GLY A 24 16.06 -24.46 18.71
C GLY A 24 14.69 -24.24 18.07
N ILE A 25 13.68 -25.01 18.49
CA ILE A 25 12.30 -24.86 17.99
C ILE A 25 11.71 -23.52 18.43
N ALA A 26 11.94 -23.10 19.68
CA ALA A 26 11.46 -21.81 20.18
C ALA A 26 12.06 -20.64 19.37
N LEU A 27 13.37 -20.67 19.08
CA LEU A 27 14.02 -19.65 18.27
C LEU A 27 13.52 -19.66 16.81
N LEU A 28 13.28 -20.84 16.24
CA LEU A 28 12.74 -20.97 14.88
C LEU A 28 11.35 -20.35 14.75
N ASP A 29 10.46 -20.58 15.72
CA ASP A 29 9.11 -19.99 15.73
C ASP A 29 9.16 -18.45 15.82
N ILE A 30 10.05 -17.91 16.66
CA ILE A 30 10.26 -16.47 16.76
C ILE A 30 10.77 -15.91 15.43
N ALA A 31 11.80 -16.53 14.84
CA ALA A 31 12.38 -16.10 13.57
C ALA A 31 11.35 -16.15 12.43
N TYR A 32 10.53 -17.21 12.37
CA TYR A 32 9.47 -17.34 11.38
C TYR A 32 8.48 -16.18 11.46
N LYS A 33 8.00 -15.86 12.68
CA LYS A 33 7.11 -14.72 12.90
C LYS A 33 7.77 -13.40 12.51
N GLN A 34 9.02 -13.19 12.89
CA GLN A 34 9.78 -11.99 12.52
C GLN A 34 9.89 -11.81 11.00
N ILE A 35 10.15 -12.88 10.24
CA ILE A 35 10.21 -12.82 8.77
C ILE A 35 8.87 -12.43 8.18
N VAL A 36 7.77 -12.99 8.69
CA VAL A 36 6.42 -12.62 8.23
C VAL A 36 6.14 -11.14 8.52
N LEU A 37 6.40 -10.66 9.74
CA LEU A 37 6.23 -9.25 10.10
C LEU A 37 7.11 -8.32 9.25
N ALA A 38 8.37 -8.70 9.00
CA ALA A 38 9.28 -7.93 8.16
C ALA A 38 8.77 -7.83 6.71
N SER A 39 8.20 -8.90 6.16
CA SER A 39 7.60 -8.88 4.83
C SER A 39 6.38 -7.94 4.75
N THR A 40 5.53 -7.93 5.77
CA THR A 40 4.38 -7.01 5.88
C THR A 40 4.83 -5.57 6.01
N ALA A 41 5.89 -5.30 6.79
CA ALA A 41 6.46 -3.96 6.93
C ALA A 41 7.02 -3.45 5.59
N LYS A 42 7.75 -4.30 4.84
CA LYS A 42 8.25 -3.97 3.51
C LYS A 42 7.12 -3.67 2.52
N ASN A 43 6.10 -4.53 2.46
CA ASN A 43 4.94 -4.30 1.59
C ASN A 43 4.17 -3.02 1.98
N SER A 44 4.11 -2.68 3.27
CA SER A 44 3.53 -1.41 3.73
C SER A 44 4.29 -0.20 3.20
N GLN A 45 5.62 -0.26 3.10
CA GLN A 45 6.42 0.83 2.53
C GLN A 45 6.13 1.02 1.04
N TYR A 46 5.99 -0.08 0.27
CA TYR A 46 5.63 0.01 -1.15
C TYR A 46 4.24 0.62 -1.35
N ALA A 47 3.24 0.17 -0.57
CA ALA A 47 1.90 0.73 -0.60
C ALA A 47 1.89 2.22 -0.22
N PHE A 48 2.67 2.61 0.80
CA PHE A 48 2.79 4.00 1.20
C PHE A 48 3.43 4.87 0.11
N TYR A 49 4.51 4.40 -0.50
CA TYR A 49 5.18 5.11 -1.59
C TYR A 49 4.29 5.29 -2.82
N ALA A 50 3.50 4.25 -3.15
CA ALA A 50 2.50 4.35 -4.20
C ALA A 50 1.41 5.39 -3.86
N ALA A 51 0.93 5.41 -2.62
CA ALA A 51 -0.06 6.38 -2.15
C ALA A 51 0.49 7.82 -2.24
N ASP A 52 1.74 8.02 -1.80
CA ASP A 52 2.43 9.30 -1.85
C ASP A 52 2.59 9.80 -3.29
N THR A 53 3.00 8.91 -4.21
CA THR A 53 3.09 9.23 -5.64
C THR A 53 1.74 9.68 -6.21
N GLY A 54 0.65 9.02 -5.82
CA GLY A 54 -0.70 9.41 -6.25
C GLY A 54 -1.16 10.74 -5.65
N LEU A 55 -0.86 10.96 -4.37
CA LEU A 55 -1.19 12.20 -3.67
C LEU A 55 -0.45 13.38 -4.30
N GLU A 56 0.86 13.26 -4.52
CA GLU A 56 1.68 14.30 -5.14
C GLU A 56 1.22 14.61 -6.57
N CYS A 57 0.80 13.60 -7.34
CA CYS A 57 0.23 13.88 -8.67
C CYS A 57 -1.08 14.67 -8.57
N GLY A 58 -2.01 14.25 -7.70
CA GLY A 58 -3.26 14.97 -7.48
C GLY A 58 -3.02 16.41 -6.99
N LEU A 59 -2.10 16.57 -6.05
CA LEU A 59 -1.75 17.86 -5.44
C LEU A 59 -1.11 18.81 -6.45
N TYR A 60 -0.18 18.31 -7.28
CA TYR A 60 0.44 19.10 -8.34
C TYR A 60 -0.61 19.63 -9.32
N TYR A 61 -1.52 18.77 -9.79
CA TYR A 61 -2.55 19.17 -10.75
C TYR A 61 -3.61 20.08 -10.13
N ASP A 62 -3.95 19.93 -8.84
CA ASP A 62 -4.85 20.89 -8.18
C ASP A 62 -4.19 22.26 -7.99
N GLN A 63 -2.96 22.32 -7.45
CA GLN A 63 -2.34 23.58 -7.04
C GLN A 63 -1.63 24.33 -8.17
N GLN A 64 -0.94 23.63 -9.07
CA GLN A 64 -0.16 24.26 -10.13
C GLN A 64 -0.94 24.42 -11.43
N GLN A 65 -1.90 23.53 -11.70
CA GLN A 65 -2.64 23.49 -12.96
C GLN A 65 -4.13 23.86 -12.82
N ALA A 66 -4.62 24.07 -11.59
CA ALA A 66 -6.05 24.33 -11.31
C ALA A 66 -6.99 23.30 -11.98
N GLN A 67 -6.54 22.05 -12.04
CA GLN A 67 -7.16 21.01 -12.88
C GLN A 67 -8.52 20.55 -12.35
N PHE A 68 -8.74 20.61 -11.04
CA PHE A 68 -9.89 20.02 -10.37
C PHE A 68 -10.84 21.09 -9.78
N ASP A 69 -11.14 22.14 -10.54
CA ASP A 69 -12.10 23.17 -10.12
C ASP A 69 -13.50 22.56 -9.88
N TYR A 70 -14.28 23.20 -9.02
CA TYR A 70 -15.66 22.78 -8.76
C TYR A 70 -16.53 22.84 -10.03
N SER A 71 -16.37 23.91 -10.82
CA SER A 71 -17.26 24.21 -11.96
C SER A 71 -16.99 23.28 -13.15
N GLU A 72 -15.73 23.08 -13.52
CA GLU A 72 -15.31 22.20 -14.61
C GLU A 72 -13.87 21.69 -14.41
N LEU A 73 -13.51 20.62 -15.12
CA LEU A 73 -12.10 20.22 -15.22
C LEU A 73 -11.42 21.08 -16.29
N ALA A 74 -10.19 21.53 -16.05
CA ALA A 74 -9.42 22.23 -17.08
C ALA A 74 -9.03 21.31 -18.26
N SER A 75 -8.87 20.02 -18.01
CA SER A 75 -8.66 18.98 -19.02
C SER A 75 -9.28 17.65 -18.57
N ASN A 76 -9.68 16.81 -19.52
CA ASN A 76 -10.14 15.45 -19.23
C ASN A 76 -8.99 14.45 -19.01
N THR A 77 -7.74 14.88 -19.20
CA THR A 77 -6.55 14.04 -19.06
C THR A 77 -5.48 14.72 -18.21
N ILE A 78 -4.79 13.93 -17.40
CA ILE A 78 -3.61 14.32 -16.63
C ILE A 78 -2.46 13.35 -16.93
N SER A 79 -1.25 13.69 -16.50
CA SER A 79 -0.07 12.86 -16.68
C SER A 79 0.63 12.58 -15.36
N CYS A 80 0.62 11.32 -14.91
CA CYS A 80 1.29 10.88 -13.67
C CYS A 80 2.29 9.77 -13.98
N ASN A 81 3.10 9.36 -13.01
CA ASN A 81 3.92 8.14 -13.07
C ASN A 81 4.78 8.02 -14.36
N ASN A 82 5.73 8.95 -14.54
CA ASN A 82 6.60 9.04 -15.72
C ASN A 82 5.88 9.36 -17.05
N GLY A 83 4.95 10.30 -17.02
CA GLY A 83 4.35 10.83 -18.26
C GLY A 83 3.16 10.01 -18.78
N GLN A 84 2.59 9.11 -17.97
CA GLN A 84 1.45 8.30 -18.38
C GLN A 84 0.17 9.13 -18.39
N SER A 85 -0.49 9.19 -19.55
CA SER A 85 -1.78 9.87 -19.70
C SER A 85 -2.91 9.08 -19.03
N ILE A 86 -3.61 9.72 -18.11
CA ILE A 86 -4.74 9.19 -17.36
C ILE A 86 -5.98 9.99 -17.75
N SER A 87 -7.01 9.32 -18.26
CA SER A 87 -8.32 9.94 -18.50
C SER A 87 -9.10 10.04 -17.19
N LEU A 88 -9.64 11.21 -16.88
CA LEU A 88 -10.39 11.49 -15.66
C LEU A 88 -11.89 11.17 -15.76
N ILE A 89 -12.39 10.90 -16.97
CA ILE A 89 -13.82 10.74 -17.26
C ILE A 89 -14.14 9.41 -17.94
N THR A 90 -13.17 8.50 -18.02
CA THR A 90 -13.35 7.18 -18.62
C THR A 90 -13.25 6.11 -17.54
N PRO A 91 -14.27 5.24 -17.39
CA PRO A 91 -14.26 4.19 -16.37
C PRO A 91 -12.96 3.36 -16.39
N PRO A 92 -12.38 3.02 -15.22
CA PRO A 92 -12.94 3.21 -13.87
C PRO A 92 -12.84 4.64 -13.31
N ASN A 93 -12.18 5.55 -14.01
CA ASN A 93 -11.99 6.92 -13.57
C ASN A 93 -13.26 7.73 -13.83
N SER A 94 -13.54 8.69 -12.95
CA SER A 94 -14.75 9.51 -13.04
C SER A 94 -14.55 10.89 -12.45
N SER A 95 -15.33 11.84 -12.94
CA SER A 95 -15.41 13.18 -12.36
C SER A 95 -16.86 13.62 -12.35
N THR A 96 -17.41 13.80 -11.16
CA THR A 96 -18.84 14.06 -10.94
C THR A 96 -19.01 15.32 -10.10
N GLN A 97 -19.96 16.17 -10.52
CA GLN A 97 -20.33 17.36 -9.78
C GLN A 97 -21.67 17.12 -9.10
N ASP A 98 -21.71 17.31 -7.79
CA ASP A 98 -22.94 17.36 -7.00
C ASP A 98 -23.23 18.81 -6.64
N SER A 99 -24.13 19.44 -7.40
CA SER A 99 -24.55 20.82 -7.18
C SER A 99 -25.33 21.02 -5.89
N GLY A 100 -25.96 19.96 -5.35
CA GLY A 100 -26.68 20.01 -4.08
C GLY A 100 -25.74 20.03 -2.88
N ALA A 101 -24.66 19.23 -2.95
CA ALA A 101 -23.59 19.24 -1.95
C ALA A 101 -22.58 20.38 -2.15
N GLY A 102 -22.56 21.01 -3.33
CA GLY A 102 -21.58 22.03 -3.68
C GLY A 102 -20.16 21.48 -3.78
N VAL A 103 -20.03 20.24 -4.28
CA VAL A 103 -18.77 19.48 -4.33
C VAL A 103 -18.60 18.80 -5.69
N ARG A 104 -17.38 18.79 -6.20
CA ARG A 104 -16.94 17.95 -7.32
C ARG A 104 -16.01 16.87 -6.82
N THR A 105 -16.31 15.62 -7.16
CA THR A 105 -15.46 14.46 -6.83
C THR A 105 -14.84 13.90 -8.10
N THR A 106 -13.52 13.85 -8.15
CA THR A 106 -12.74 13.24 -9.25
C THR A 106 -11.96 12.06 -8.71
N SER A 107 -12.17 10.87 -9.27
CA SER A 107 -11.48 9.64 -8.92
C SER A 107 -10.68 9.13 -10.12
N PHE A 108 -9.42 8.78 -9.91
CA PHE A 108 -8.60 8.18 -10.96
C PHE A 108 -7.58 7.18 -10.43
N ASP A 109 -7.29 6.18 -11.25
CA ASP A 109 -6.29 5.16 -11.00
C ASP A 109 -4.97 5.51 -11.72
N ILE A 110 -3.88 5.42 -10.98
CA ILE A 110 -2.53 5.38 -11.53
C ILE A 110 -2.20 3.92 -11.82
N PRO A 111 -1.92 3.56 -13.09
CA PRO A 111 -1.61 2.19 -13.44
C PRO A 111 -0.16 1.84 -13.06
N CYS A 112 0.09 0.56 -12.78
CA CYS A 112 1.42 0.05 -12.48
C CYS A 112 2.40 0.16 -13.65
N THR A 113 1.89 0.03 -14.88
CA THR A 113 2.65 0.09 -16.12
C THR A 113 1.86 0.85 -17.16
N THR A 114 2.53 1.34 -18.19
CA THR A 114 1.90 2.20 -19.19
C THR A 114 0.85 1.41 -19.97
N GLY A 115 -0.41 1.85 -19.90
CA GLY A 115 -1.54 1.15 -20.53
C GLY A 115 -1.99 -0.13 -19.81
N GLY A 116 -1.45 -0.43 -18.62
CA GLY A 116 -1.88 -1.57 -17.81
C GLY A 116 -3.19 -1.30 -17.06
N SER A 117 -3.95 -2.36 -16.77
CA SER A 117 -5.18 -2.29 -15.96
C SER A 117 -4.94 -2.50 -14.46
N SER A 118 -3.71 -2.86 -14.07
CA SER A 118 -3.32 -3.03 -12.67
C SER A 118 -3.14 -1.68 -12.00
N VAL A 119 -3.77 -1.49 -10.84
CA VAL A 119 -3.77 -0.23 -10.10
C VAL A 119 -2.61 -0.18 -9.10
N LEU A 120 -1.75 0.84 -9.25
CA LEU A 120 -0.69 1.18 -8.31
C LEU A 120 -1.22 2.06 -7.19
N ALA A 121 -1.99 3.09 -7.54
CA ALA A 121 -2.64 3.98 -6.59
C ALA A 121 -4.01 4.44 -7.12
N HIS A 122 -4.97 4.61 -6.22
CA HIS A 122 -6.29 5.17 -6.48
C HIS A 122 -6.40 6.52 -5.77
N VAL A 123 -6.68 7.57 -6.52
CA VAL A 123 -6.73 8.94 -6.01
C VAL A 123 -8.16 9.44 -6.12
N THR A 124 -8.68 10.00 -5.03
CA THR A 124 -9.96 10.69 -4.96
C THR A 124 -9.74 12.12 -4.53
N ILE A 125 -10.19 13.06 -5.34
CA ILE A 125 -10.11 14.50 -5.12
C ILE A 125 -11.51 15.03 -4.96
N THR A 126 -11.75 15.73 -3.86
CA THR A 126 -13.02 16.36 -3.55
C THR A 126 -12.80 17.86 -3.46
N LYS A 127 -13.37 18.62 -4.39
CA LYS A 127 -13.27 20.09 -4.45
C LYS A 127 -14.61 20.71 -4.12
N ALA A 128 -14.69 21.51 -3.07
CA ALA A 128 -15.89 22.24 -2.71
C ALA A 128 -15.96 23.60 -3.43
N THR A 129 -17.17 24.15 -3.56
CA THR A 129 -17.45 25.49 -4.12
C THR A 129 -16.68 26.63 -3.44
N ASN A 130 -16.35 26.48 -2.17
CA ASN A 130 -15.57 27.45 -1.39
C ASN A 130 -14.05 27.31 -1.58
N GLY A 131 -13.60 26.42 -2.48
CA GLY A 131 -12.20 26.14 -2.75
C GLY A 131 -11.56 25.09 -1.85
N ALA A 132 -12.25 24.62 -0.80
CA ALA A 132 -11.71 23.58 0.07
C ALA A 132 -11.47 22.29 -0.72
N THR A 133 -10.25 21.76 -0.63
CA THR A 133 -9.84 20.54 -1.33
C THR A 133 -9.54 19.44 -0.33
N VAL A 134 -10.05 18.25 -0.58
CA VAL A 134 -9.59 17.01 0.06
C VAL A 134 -9.03 16.11 -1.01
N ILE A 135 -7.77 15.70 -0.87
CA ILE A 135 -7.15 14.68 -1.72
C ILE A 135 -6.90 13.47 -0.84
N TYR A 136 -7.43 12.33 -1.26
CA TYR A 136 -7.22 11.04 -0.64
C TYR A 136 -6.60 10.10 -1.67
N SER A 137 -5.44 9.54 -1.34
CA SER A 137 -4.72 8.62 -2.22
C SER A 137 -4.51 7.30 -1.49
N THR A 138 -4.94 6.20 -2.09
CA THR A 138 -4.64 4.84 -1.61
C THR A 138 -3.66 4.18 -2.54
N GLY A 139 -2.57 3.66 -1.99
CA GLY A 139 -1.53 2.95 -2.72
C GLY A 139 -1.49 1.49 -2.35
N TYR A 140 -1.02 0.67 -3.30
CA TYR A 140 -1.02 -0.78 -3.17
C TYR A 140 0.39 -1.36 -3.28
N SER A 141 0.69 -2.36 -2.46
CA SER A 141 2.03 -2.98 -2.44
C SER A 141 2.32 -3.89 -3.65
N SER A 142 1.27 -4.29 -4.37
CA SER A 142 1.32 -5.20 -5.51
C SER A 142 0.29 -4.79 -6.56
N CYS A 143 0.67 -5.02 -7.81
CA CYS A 143 -0.14 -4.76 -9.01
C CYS A 143 -1.13 -5.88 -9.33
N ASP A 144 -1.00 -7.02 -8.64
CA ASP A 144 -1.93 -8.13 -8.77
C ASP A 144 -3.04 -7.99 -7.72
N PRO A 145 -4.30 -7.73 -8.11
CA PRO A 145 -5.41 -7.61 -7.16
C PRO A 145 -5.75 -8.93 -6.47
N SER A 146 -5.27 -10.07 -6.98
CA SER A 146 -5.49 -11.39 -6.39
C SER A 146 -4.42 -11.81 -5.37
N ASP A 147 -3.38 -10.99 -5.17
CA ASP A 147 -2.35 -11.24 -4.17
C ASP A 147 -2.94 -11.17 -2.74
N ALA A 148 -3.03 -12.32 -2.09
CA ALA A 148 -3.54 -12.45 -0.72
C ALA A 148 -2.70 -11.71 0.34
N ARG A 149 -1.48 -11.26 -0.01
CA ARG A 149 -0.59 -10.46 0.83
C ARG A 149 -0.48 -9.01 0.36
N ARG A 150 -1.38 -8.57 -0.52
CA ARG A 150 -1.48 -7.19 -0.96
C ARG A 150 -1.87 -6.29 0.20
N ILE A 151 -1.03 -5.30 0.48
CA ILE A 151 -1.26 -4.29 1.51
C ILE A 151 -1.70 -3.00 0.82
N GLU A 152 -2.59 -2.29 1.50
CA GLU A 152 -3.05 -0.95 1.13
C GLU A 152 -2.63 0.06 2.21
N ARG A 153 -2.21 1.25 1.78
CA ARG A 153 -1.96 2.41 2.65
C ARG A 153 -2.60 3.64 2.04
N GLY A 154 -3.20 4.48 2.88
CA GLY A 154 -3.88 5.70 2.46
C GLY A 154 -3.20 6.95 3.01
N LEU A 155 -3.17 8.00 2.22
CA LEU A 155 -2.76 9.34 2.61
C LEU A 155 -3.89 10.33 2.32
N LYS A 156 -4.08 11.28 3.24
CA LYS A 156 -5.09 12.33 3.12
C LYS A 156 -4.42 13.68 3.32
N VAL A 157 -4.69 14.60 2.41
CA VAL A 157 -4.37 16.03 2.59
C VAL A 157 -5.66 16.84 2.44
N THR A 158 -5.76 17.92 3.21
CA THR A 158 -6.91 18.82 3.22
C THR A 158 -6.40 20.24 3.40
N TYR A 159 -6.87 21.16 2.57
CA TYR A 159 -6.54 22.58 2.59
C TYR A 159 -7.69 23.43 2.08
#